data_AF-N2IL01-F1
#
_entry.id   AF-N2IL01-F1
#
_cell.length_a   1.000
_cell.length_b   1.000
_cell.length_c   1.000
_cell.angle_alpha   90.00
_cell.angle_beta   90.00
_cell.angle_gamma   90.00
#
_symmetry.space_group_name_H-M   'P 1'
#
loop_
_entity.id
_entity.type
_entity.pdbx_description
1 polymer ?
#
loop_
_entity_poly.entity_id
_entity_poly.type
_entity_poly.pdbx_seq_one_letter_code
_entity_poly.pdbx_strand_id
1 'polypeptide(L)'
;MRARTLSFLKPGALEREHFDLLLEGTSIRGERVIRALEDFLIKGVPVTEACESNGVNRSQFYRRLYALESESERARRLSKFYNYASD
;
A
#
# COMPACT_ATOMS: atom_id res chain seq x y z
N MET A 1 -18.43 0.95 -12.80
CA MET A 1 -17.69 0.52 -11.60
C MET A 1 -16.97 -0.78 -11.94
N ARG A 2 -15.64 -0.82 -11.92
CA ARG A 2 -14.93 -2.12 -11.95
C ARG A 2 -15.15 -2.81 -10.59
N ALA A 3 -15.33 -4.12 -10.61
CA ALA A 3 -15.48 -4.94 -9.42
C ALA A 3 -14.41 -4.55 -8.38
N ARG A 4 -14.83 -4.34 -7.13
CA ARG A 4 -13.94 -3.99 -6.02
C ARG A 4 -13.11 -5.23 -5.71
N THR A 5 -12.00 -5.41 -6.42
CA THR A 5 -11.07 -6.52 -6.22
C THR A 5 -10.65 -6.53 -4.75
N LEU A 6 -10.66 -7.71 -4.15
CA LEU A 6 -10.20 -7.93 -2.78
C LEU A 6 -8.79 -7.36 -2.62
N SER A 7 -8.55 -6.66 -1.51
CA SER A 7 -7.21 -6.17 -1.19
C SER A 7 -6.26 -7.35 -1.05
N PHE A 8 -5.19 -7.41 -1.85
CA PHE A 8 -4.22 -8.49 -1.83
C PHE A 8 -2.98 -8.16 -0.99
N LEU A 9 -2.73 -6.88 -0.70
CA LEU A 9 -1.70 -6.49 0.25
C LEU A 9 -2.23 -6.78 1.66
N LYS A 10 -1.59 -7.73 2.33
CA LYS A 10 -1.99 -8.24 3.63
C LYS A 10 -1.40 -7.39 4.76
N PRO A 11 -2.04 -7.36 5.94
CA PRO A 11 -1.46 -6.69 7.10
C PRO A 11 -0.08 -7.29 7.43
N GLY A 12 0.90 -6.42 7.68
CA GLY A 12 2.26 -6.80 8.06
C GLY A 12 3.07 -7.51 6.97
N ALA A 13 2.65 -7.42 5.70
CA ALA A 13 3.30 -8.13 4.59
C ALA A 13 4.37 -7.32 3.86
N LEU A 14 4.52 -6.02 4.16
CA LEU A 14 5.51 -5.15 3.52
C LEU A 14 6.64 -4.78 4.48
N GLU A 15 7.87 -4.85 3.96
CA GLU A 15 9.00 -4.16 4.55
C GLU A 15 8.92 -2.65 4.30
N ARG A 16 9.66 -1.87 5.09
CA ARG A 16 9.70 -0.41 5.01
C ARG A 16 10.05 0.08 3.60
N GLU A 17 11.15 -0.43 3.06
CA GLU A 17 11.67 -0.01 1.76
C GLU A 17 10.69 -0.32 0.63
N HIS A 18 10.07 -1.51 0.65
CA HIS A 18 9.05 -1.87 -0.33
C HIS A 18 7.85 -0.92 -0.25
N PHE A 19 7.37 -0.58 0.95
CA PHE A 19 6.29 0.39 1.10
C PHE A 19 6.67 1.76 0.54
N ASP A 20 7.88 2.25 0.81
CA ASP A 20 8.35 3.56 0.35
C ASP A 20 8.42 3.64 -1.18
N LEU A 21 8.99 2.62 -1.83
CA LEU A 21 9.05 2.54 -3.29
C LEU A 21 7.65 2.52 -3.92
N LEU A 22 6.71 1.78 -3.32
CA LEU A 22 5.31 1.83 -3.77
C LEU A 22 4.72 3.22 -3.55
N LEU A 23 4.95 3.85 -2.39
CA LEU A 23 4.40 5.17 -2.09
C LEU A 23 4.87 6.23 -3.09
N GLU A 24 6.17 6.22 -3.43
CA GLU A 24 6.79 7.11 -4.43
C GLU A 24 6.11 7.05 -5.79
N GLY A 25 5.71 5.85 -6.22
CA GLY A 25 4.98 5.64 -7.47
C GLY A 25 3.52 6.09 -7.47
N THR A 26 2.99 6.55 -6.33
CA THR A 26 1.62 7.07 -6.22
C THR A 26 1.57 8.59 -6.04
N SER A 27 0.35 9.16 -6.09
CA SER A 27 0.05 10.55 -5.71
C SER A 27 -0.40 10.71 -4.24
N ILE A 28 -0.19 9.70 -3.39
CA ILE A 28 -0.56 9.76 -1.97
C ILE A 28 0.43 10.68 -1.25
N ARG A 29 -0.07 11.77 -0.67
CA ARG A 29 0.75 12.76 0.09
C ARG A 29 0.21 13.07 1.48
N GLY A 30 -0.97 12.55 1.84
CA GLY A 30 -1.59 12.85 3.14
C GLY A 30 -0.91 12.08 4.27
N GLU A 31 -0.21 12.78 5.17
CA GLU A 31 0.56 12.16 6.25
C GLU A 31 -0.24 11.19 7.11
N ARG A 32 -1.46 11.56 7.51
CA ARG A 32 -2.32 10.69 8.34
C ARG A 32 -2.68 9.38 7.64
N VAL A 33 -2.98 9.44 6.34
CA VAL A 33 -3.31 8.21 5.59
C VAL A 33 -2.06 7.38 5.30
N ILE A 34 -0.90 8.02 5.11
CA ILE A 34 0.38 7.32 4.99
C ILE A 34 0.64 6.53 6.29
N ARG A 35 0.58 7.17 7.46
CA ARG A 35 0.75 6.49 8.76
C ARG A 35 -0.24 5.35 8.97
N ALA A 36 -1.51 5.55 8.62
CA ALA A 36 -2.50 4.47 8.71
C ALA A 36 -2.16 3.27 7.80
N LEU A 37 -1.64 3.53 6.60
CA LEU A 37 -1.19 2.47 5.69
C LEU A 37 0.07 1.77 6.21
N GLU A 38 0.97 2.48 6.88
CA GLU A 38 2.15 1.89 7.54
C GLU A 38 1.76 0.98 8.69
N ASP A 39 0.85 1.44 9.55
CA ASP A 39 0.31 0.65 10.65
C ASP A 39 -0.30 -0.65 10.14
N PHE A 40 -1.08 -0.59 9.06
CA PHE A 40 -1.64 -1.78 8.43
C PHE A 40 -0.60 -2.66 7.73
N LEU A 41 0.14 -2.12 6.75
CA LEU A 41 0.96 -2.91 5.82
C LEU A 41 2.30 -3.35 6.39
N ILE A 42 2.86 -2.62 7.34
CA ILE A 42 4.18 -2.92 7.93
C ILE A 42 4.00 -3.47 9.33
N LYS A 43 3.18 -2.84 10.17
CA LYS A 43 3.01 -3.25 11.58
C LYS A 43 1.95 -4.32 11.78
N GLY A 44 1.13 -4.62 10.76
CA GLY A 44 0.08 -5.62 10.84
C GLY A 44 -1.14 -5.22 11.67
N VAL A 45 -1.29 -3.93 11.99
CA VAL A 45 -2.41 -3.41 12.76
C VAL A 45 -3.70 -3.57 11.94
N PRO A 46 -4.82 -4.05 12.53
CA PRO A 46 -6.09 -4.14 11.83
C PRO A 46 -6.56 -2.79 11.26
N VAL A 47 -7.21 -2.79 10.09
CA VAL A 47 -7.64 -1.55 9.40
C VAL A 47 -8.44 -0.61 10.30
N THR A 48 -9.33 -1.15 11.13
CA THR A 48 -10.15 -0.34 12.05
C THR A 48 -9.28 0.46 13.01
N GLU A 49 -8.34 -0.22 13.70
CA GLU A 49 -7.44 0.40 14.67
C GLU A 49 -6.46 1.38 14.01
N ALA A 50 -5.92 1.03 12.83
CA ALA A 50 -5.04 1.91 12.07
C ALA A 50 -5.76 3.20 11.61
N CYS A 51 -7.04 3.09 11.21
CA CYS A 51 -7.86 4.24 10.84
C CYS A 51 -8.19 5.13 12.04
N GLU A 52 -8.60 4.52 13.16
CA GLU A 52 -8.95 5.24 14.39
C GLU A 52 -7.75 5.98 14.98
N SER A 53 -6.60 5.30 15.12
CA SER A 53 -5.37 5.86 15.69
C SER A 53 -4.83 7.06 14.90
N ASN A 54 -5.12 7.13 13.60
CA ASN A 54 -4.65 8.19 12.72
C ASN A 54 -5.75 9.21 12.33
N GLY A 55 -6.97 9.05 12.84
CA GLY A 55 -8.10 9.92 12.50
C GLY A 55 -8.45 9.93 11.00
N VAL A 56 -8.35 8.76 10.35
CA VAL A 56 -8.61 8.56 8.92
C VAL A 56 -9.91 7.78 8.75
N ASN A 57 -10.79 8.22 7.86
CA ASN A 57 -11.99 7.43 7.57
C ASN A 57 -11.65 6.20 6.70
N ARG A 58 -12.40 5.10 6.89
CA ARG A 58 -12.14 3.83 6.20
C ARG A 58 -12.23 3.94 4.68
N SER A 59 -13.12 4.78 4.16
CA SER A 59 -13.28 4.99 2.70
C SER A 59 -12.04 5.64 2.07
N GLN A 60 -11.44 6.62 2.76
CA GLN A 60 -10.19 7.26 2.37
C GLN A 60 -9.03 6.27 2.46
N PHE A 61 -8.96 5.48 3.53
CA PHE A 61 -7.97 4.43 3.69
C PHE A 61 -8.02 3.43 2.53
N TYR A 62 -9.17 2.80 2.27
CA TYR A 62 -9.29 1.79 1.21
C TYR A 62 -9.04 2.36 -0.19
N ARG A 63 -9.41 3.63 -0.46
CA ARG A 63 -9.06 4.29 -1.72
C ARG A 63 -7.55 4.41 -1.93
N ARG A 64 -6.77 4.52 -0.86
CA ARG A 64 -5.31 4.73 -0.92
C ARG A 64 -4.58 3.39 -0.87
N LEU A 65 -5.10 2.44 -0.11
CA LEU A 65 -4.68 1.04 -0.20
C LEU A 65 -4.83 0.52 -1.63
N TYR A 66 -5.97 0.75 -2.28
CA TYR A 66 -6.17 0.33 -3.68
C TYR A 66 -5.17 0.97 -4.65
N ALA A 67 -4.75 2.22 -4.40
CA ALA A 67 -3.75 2.88 -5.22
C ALA A 67 -2.37 2.22 -5.03
N LEU A 68 -1.98 1.91 -3.78
CA LEU A 68 -0.77 1.13 -3.49
C LEU A 68 -0.81 -0.28 -4.09
N GLU A 69 -1.98 -0.94 -4.10
CA GLU A 69 -2.15 -2.25 -4.72
C GLU A 69 -2.01 -2.19 -6.24
N SER A 70 -2.60 -1.18 -6.87
CA SER A 70 -2.44 -0.94 -8.30
C SER A 70 -0.97 -0.69 -8.67
N GLU A 71 -0.26 0.01 -7.80
CA GLU A 71 1.15 0.31 -7.91
C GLU A 71 2.02 -0.94 -7.72
N SER A 72 1.70 -1.78 -6.74
CA SER A 72 2.35 -3.08 -6.52
C SER A 72 2.15 -4.02 -7.70
N GLU A 73 0.95 -4.05 -8.29
CA GLU A 73 0.68 -4.86 -9.50
C GLU A 73 1.41 -4.31 -10.74
N ARG A 74 1.60 -2.99 -10.85
CA ARG A 74 2.43 -2.40 -11.91
C ARG A 74 3.90 -2.76 -11.68
N ALA A 75 4.44 -2.64 -10.47
CA ALA A 75 5.81 -3.02 -10.13
C ALA A 75 6.08 -4.51 -10.36
N ARG A 76 5.14 -5.40 -9.99
CA ARG A 76 5.22 -6.85 -10.25
C ARG A 76 5.22 -7.20 -11.74
N ARG A 77 4.49 -6.45 -12.56
CA ARG A 77 4.53 -6.62 -14.03
C ARG A 77 5.84 -6.10 -14.59
N LEU A 78 6.34 -4.99 -14.04
CA LEU A 78 7.60 -4.37 -14.43
C LEU A 78 8.80 -5.27 -14.13
N SER A 79 8.84 -5.92 -12.95
CA SER A 79 9.98 -6.73 -12.51
C SER A 79 10.39 -7.84 -13.48
N LYS A 80 9.44 -8.36 -14.28
CA LYS A 80 9.70 -9.35 -15.34
C LYS A 80 10.70 -8.88 -16.40
N PHE A 81 10.84 -7.56 -16.56
CA PHE A 81 11.76 -6.93 -17.50
C PHE A 81 13.12 -6.58 -16.86
N TYR A 82 13.23 -6.64 -15.53
CA TYR A 82 14.42 -6.26 -14.76
C TYR A 82 15.24 -7.48 -14.33
N ASN A 83 15.35 -8.47 -15.23
CA ASN A 83 16.26 -9.61 -15.04
C ASN A 83 17.70 -9.22 -15.40
N TYR A 84 18.13 -8.03 -14.99
CA TYR A 84 19.54 -7.67 -15.08
C TYR A 84 20.26 -8.62 -14.15
N ALA A 85 21.10 -9.48 -14.71
CA ALA A 85 22.00 -10.30 -13.91
C ALA A 85 22.73 -9.34 -12.96
N SER A 86 22.63 -9.60 -11.66
CA SER A 86 23.49 -8.95 -10.69
C SER A 86 24.90 -9.41 -11.02
N ASP A 87 25.66 -8.58 -11.73
CA ASP A 87 27.12 -8.67 -11.78
C ASP A 87 27.72 -8.37 -10.39
#